data_AF-A0A1F6SW13-F1
#
_entry.id   AF-A0A1F6SW13-F1
#
_cell.length_a   1.000
_cell.length_b   1.000
_cell.length_c   1.000
_cell.angle_alpha   90.00
_cell.angle_beta   90.00
_cell.angle_gamma   90.00
#
_symmetry.space_group_name_H-M   'P 1'
#
loop_
_entity.id
_entity.type
_entity.pdbx_description
1 polymer ?
#
loop_
_entity_poly.entity_id
_entity_poly.type
_entity_poly.pdbx_seq_one_letter_code
_entity_poly.pdbx_strand_id
1 'polypeptide(L)' 'MQKPTKTPRAPHVGAPDPELNTSPIFDENDDNLLSLDRELETGACYFNNVSYATGQYVHSGDELLHCERGVWVRTGEEPH' A
#
# COMPACT_ATOMS: atom_id res chain seq x y z
N MET A 1 -15.69 6.58 -30.91
CA MET A 1 -16.07 6.21 -29.53
C MET A 1 -14.78 5.94 -28.76
N GLN A 2 -14.28 6.90 -27.96
CA GLN A 2 -13.08 6.70 -27.15
C GLN A 2 -13.50 6.71 -25.69
N LYS A 3 -13.32 5.60 -24.99
CA LYS A 3 -13.34 5.56 -23.53
C LYS A 3 -11.98 5.02 -23.07
N PRO A 4 -10.99 5.87 -22.75
CA PRO A 4 -10.02 5.50 -21.77
C PRO A 4 -10.59 5.94 -20.42
N THR A 5 -11.40 5.08 -19.81
CA THR A 5 -11.65 5.16 -18.37
C THR A 5 -10.31 4.86 -17.70
N LYS A 6 -9.53 5.93 -17.51
CA LYS A 6 -8.32 5.94 -16.72
C LYS A 6 -8.79 5.82 -15.27
N THR A 7 -9.08 4.59 -14.82
CA THR A 7 -9.00 4.26 -13.40
C THR A 7 -7.66 4.83 -12.94
N PRO A 8 -7.60 5.65 -11.87
CA PRO A 8 -6.33 6.18 -11.41
C PRO A 8 -5.49 4.99 -10.96
N ARG A 9 -4.69 4.44 -11.89
CA ARG A 9 -3.75 3.36 -11.62
C ARG A 9 -2.88 3.85 -10.47
N ALA A 10 -2.89 3.09 -9.39
CA ALA A 10 -1.99 3.29 -8.27
C ALA A 10 -0.56 3.52 -8.80
N PRO A 11 0.20 4.48 -8.24
CA PRO A 11 1.55 4.75 -8.72
C PRO A 11 2.43 3.51 -8.55
N HIS A 12 3.24 3.24 -9.58
CA HIS A 12 4.25 2.18 -9.55
C HIS A 12 5.44 2.68 -8.76
N VAL A 13 5.67 2.10 -7.58
CA VAL A 13 6.70 2.54 -6.61
C VAL A 13 7.98 1.71 -6.68
N GLY A 14 7.97 0.62 -7.46
CA GLY A 14 9.11 -0.28 -7.61
C GLY A 14 9.25 -1.24 -6.43
N ALA A 15 10.46 -1.76 -6.20
CA ALA A 15 10.75 -2.59 -5.03
C ALA A 15 11.03 -1.71 -3.78
N PRO A 16 10.79 -2.22 -2.57
CA PRO A 16 11.19 -1.53 -1.35
C PRO A 16 12.72 -1.48 -1.24
N ASP A 17 13.28 -0.29 -1.08
CA ASP A 17 14.70 -0.06 -0.86
C ASP A 17 15.04 -0.27 0.64
N PRO A 18 16.00 -1.15 0.99
CA PRO A 18 16.33 -1.44 2.39
C PRO A 18 16.99 -0.27 3.13
N GLU A 19 17.50 0.73 2.39
CA GLU A 19 18.10 1.94 2.96
C GLU A 19 17.09 3.09 3.16
N LEU A 20 15.86 2.95 2.63
CA LEU A 20 14.82 3.99 2.70
C LEU A 20 13.71 3.59 3.67
N ASN A 21 13.00 4.57 4.23
CA ASN A 21 11.90 4.28 5.13
C ASN A 21 10.69 3.75 4.34
N THR A 22 10.41 2.46 4.54
CA THR A 22 9.22 1.78 4.03
C THR A 22 8.47 1.17 5.21
N SER A 23 7.21 1.55 5.35
CA SER A 23 6.28 0.97 6.32
C SER A 23 6.22 -0.55 6.16
N PRO A 24 5.96 -1.29 7.25
CA PRO A 24 5.88 -2.74 7.18
C PRO A 24 4.73 -3.17 6.25
N ILE A 25 4.98 -4.26 5.51
CA ILE A 25 4.08 -4.85 4.55
C ILE A 25 3.53 -6.15 5.14
N PHE A 26 2.20 -6.27 5.20
CA PHE A 26 1.46 -7.42 5.68
C PHE A 26 0.58 -7.98 4.58
N ASP A 27 0.19 -9.24 4.75
CA ASP A 27 -0.81 -9.88 3.90
C ASP A 27 -2.22 -9.52 4.40
N GLU A 28 -3.22 -9.52 3.51
CA GLU A 28 -4.62 -9.29 3.89
C GLU A 28 -5.12 -10.27 4.97
N ASN A 29 -4.56 -11.48 5.03
CA ASN A 29 -4.91 -12.50 6.01
C ASN A 29 -4.00 -12.49 7.26
N ASP A 30 -3.18 -11.47 7.46
CA ASP A 30 -2.29 -11.42 8.62
C ASP A 30 -3.02 -10.93 9.89
N ASP A 31 -3.15 -11.80 10.89
CA ASP A 31 -3.80 -11.50 12.17
C ASP A 31 -3.15 -10.32 12.94
N ASN A 32 -1.90 -9.94 12.62
CA ASN A 32 -1.26 -8.78 13.25
C ASN A 32 -1.85 -7.45 12.76
N LEU A 33 -2.51 -7.40 11.59
CA LEU A 33 -3.20 -6.19 11.12
C LEU A 33 -4.30 -5.74 12.09
N LEU A 34 -4.96 -6.69 12.75
CA LEU A 34 -6.00 -6.40 13.76
C LEU A 34 -5.41 -5.85 15.06
N SER A 35 -4.16 -6.18 15.41
CA SER A 35 -3.47 -5.60 16.58
C SER A 35 -2.91 -4.20 16.33
N LEU A 36 -2.60 -3.88 15.07
CA LEU A 36 -1.97 -2.61 14.72
C LEU A 36 -2.87 -1.38 14.86
N ASP A 37 -4.20 -1.58 14.89
CA ASP A 37 -5.21 -0.53 15.12
C ASP A 37 -4.95 0.28 16.40
N ARG A 38 -4.21 -0.31 17.35
CA ARG A 38 -4.02 0.29 18.68
C ARG A 38 -2.72 1.05 18.87
N GLU A 39 -1.72 0.87 17.99
CA GLU A 39 -0.36 1.41 18.21
C GLU A 39 0.12 2.38 17.11
N LEU A 40 -0.41 2.32 15.88
CA LEU A 40 -0.04 3.29 14.83
C LEU A 40 -1.11 4.40 14.69
N GLU A 41 -0.92 5.49 15.44
CA GLU A 41 -1.61 6.78 15.19
C GLU A 41 -1.09 7.50 13.92
N THR A 42 -0.14 6.90 13.20
CA THR A 42 0.40 7.47 11.97
C THR A 42 -0.59 7.24 10.84
N GLY A 43 -1.45 8.23 10.57
CA GLY A 43 -2.46 8.20 9.51
C GLY A 43 -1.94 8.09 8.06
N ALA A 44 -0.66 7.77 7.86
CA ALA A 44 0.00 7.64 6.57
C ALA A 44 1.05 6.51 6.57
N CYS A 45 1.12 5.77 5.46
CA CYS A 45 2.13 4.75 5.18
C CYS A 45 3.31 5.38 4.45
N TYR A 46 4.52 4.85 4.66
CA TYR A 46 5.72 5.29 3.95
C TYR A 46 6.17 4.21 2.96
N PHE A 47 6.60 4.59 1.77
CA PHE A 47 7.26 3.68 0.83
C PHE A 47 8.43 4.42 0.21
N ASN A 48 9.65 3.92 0.39
CA ASN A 48 10.87 4.54 -0.11
C ASN A 48 10.98 6.05 0.26
N ASN A 49 10.70 6.40 1.52
CA ASN A 49 10.61 7.78 2.05
C ASN A 49 9.44 8.64 1.51
N VAL A 50 8.53 8.09 0.71
CA VAL A 50 7.34 8.78 0.23
C VAL A 50 6.16 8.47 1.15
N SER A 51 5.46 9.49 1.63
CA SER A 51 4.27 9.33 2.48
C SER A 51 2.99 9.19 1.64
N TYR A 52 2.16 8.21 1.97
CA TYR A 52 0.87 7.91 1.37
C TYR A 52 -0.21 7.95 2.45
N ALA A 53 -1.31 8.67 2.18
CA ALA A 53 -2.42 8.71 3.12
C ALA A 53 -3.09 7.33 3.26
N THR A 54 -3.68 7.06 4.43
CA THR A 54 -4.53 5.88 4.62
C THR A 54 -5.63 5.83 3.56
N GLY A 55 -5.84 4.67 2.94
CA GLY A 55 -6.76 4.47 1.83
C GLY A 55 -6.12 4.57 0.43
N GLN A 56 -4.82 4.87 0.34
CA GLN A 56 -4.09 4.92 -0.93
C GLN A 56 -3.54 3.56 -1.33
N TYR A 57 -3.47 3.34 -2.64
CA TYR A 57 -2.92 2.12 -3.22
C TYR A 57 -1.63 2.43 -3.97
N VAL A 58 -0.67 1.51 -3.95
CA VAL A 58 0.59 1.57 -4.71
C VAL A 58 0.93 0.22 -5.33
N HIS A 59 1.57 0.22 -6.50
CA HIS A 59 2.08 -1.00 -7.11
C HIS A 59 3.56 -1.21 -6.78
N SER A 60 3.85 -2.26 -6.02
CA SER A 60 5.20 -2.70 -5.71
C SER A 60 5.55 -3.92 -6.58
N GLY A 61 6.16 -3.68 -7.75
CA GLY A 61 6.38 -4.73 -8.73
C GLY A 61 5.05 -5.20 -9.35
N ASP A 62 4.67 -6.45 -9.13
CA ASP A 62 3.40 -7.01 -9.61
C ASP A 62 2.29 -6.95 -8.54
N GLU A 63 2.66 -6.63 -7.30
CA GLU A 63 1.75 -6.66 -6.15
C GLU A 63 1.09 -5.30 -5.93
N LEU A 64 -0.20 -5.32 -5.61
CA LEU A 64 -0.96 -4.15 -5.17
C LEU A 64 -0.90 -4.05 -3.64
N LEU A 65 -0.41 -2.92 -3.14
CA LEU A 65 -0.35 -2.60 -1.73
C LEU A 65 -1.36 -1.51 -1.41
N HIS A 66 -2.12 -1.72 -0.35
CA HIS A 66 -3.12 -0.78 0.18
C HIS A 66 -2.65 -0.23 1.52
N CYS A 67 -2.65 1.09 1.66
CA CYS A 67 -2.23 1.75 2.88
C CYS A 67 -3.37 1.71 3.91
N GLU A 68 -3.20 0.89 4.95
CA GLU A 68 -4.08 0.83 6.10
C GLU A 68 -3.33 1.36 7.32
N ARG A 69 -3.68 2.56 7.79
CA ARG A 69 -3.28 3.08 9.11
C ARG A 69 -1.77 3.00 9.39
N GLY A 70 -0.96 3.31 8.38
CA GLY A 70 0.51 3.33 8.50
C GLY A 70 1.22 2.05 8.08
N VAL A 71 0.47 1.02 7.64
CA VAL A 71 1.03 -0.21 7.09
C VAL A 71 0.50 -0.54 5.71
N TRP A 72 1.29 -1.28 4.96
CA TRP A 72 0.93 -1.73 3.63
C TRP A 72 0.29 -3.12 3.71
N VAL A 73 -0.91 -3.26 3.18
CA VAL A 73 -1.63 -4.53 3.09
C VAL A 73 -1.60 -4.99 1.64
N ARG A 74 -1.08 -6.19 1.39
CA ARG A 74 -1.14 -6.84 0.07
C ARG A 74 -2.57 -7.31 -0.16
N THR A 75 -3.22 -6.78 -1.19
CA THR A 75 -4.66 -7.05 -1.44
C THR A 75 -4.90 -7.99 -2.63
N GLY A 76 -3.85 -8.59 -3.17
CA GLY A 76 -3.91 -9.30 -4.46
C GLY A 76 -4.18 -8.36 -5.65
N GLU A 77 -3.84 -8.86 -6.83
CA GLU A 77 -4.08 -8.24 -8.15
C GLU A 77 -5.59 -8.00 -8.38
N GLU A 78 -5.96 -6.86 -8.97
CA GLU A 78 -7.37 -6.49 -9.20
C GLU A 78 -8.18 -7.66 -9.78
N PRO A 79 -9.41 -7.95 -9.28
CA PRO A 79 -10.21 -9.02 -9.83
C PRO A 79 -10.53 -8.76 -11.30
N HIS A 80 -10.22 -9.75 -12.14
CA HIS A 80 -10.36 -9.78 -13.60
C HIS A 80 -11.81 -9.64 -14.09
#